data_AF-A0A0G0K7M6-F1
#
_entry.id   AF-A0A0G0K7M6-F1
#
_cell.length_a   1.000
_cell.length_b   1.000
_cell.length_c   1.000
_cell.angle_alpha   90.00
_cell.angle_beta   90.00
_cell.angle_gamma   90.00
#
_symmetry.space_group_name_H-M   'P 1'
#
loop_
_entity.id
_entity.type
_entity.pdbx_description
1 polymer ?
#
loop_
_entity_poly.entity_id
_entity_poly.type
_entity_poly.pdbx_seq_one_letter_code
_entity_poly.pdbx_strand_id
1 'polypeptide(L)'
;QETAFQFEDRLIIPSPKVATYDKSPQMSAITMTETLLERLKVNNLYSFILINYANADMVGHTGNLGAAINACSTVDQCVGKLADYVLSRDGVMFIVADHGNAEEMVNFQTGAINTEHSSNPVPFIAINKKFIGKNEMLRAGILADVAPTILRCLDIQVPSSMMGRNLLEGQF
;
A
#
# COMPACT_ATOMS: atom_id res chain seq x y z
N GLN A 1 0.39 23.50 -8.57
CA GLN A 1 -0.11 22.12 -8.54
C GLN A 1 0.41 21.45 -9.80
N GLU A 2 1.01 20.28 -9.70
CA GLU A 2 1.50 19.56 -10.88
C GLU A 2 0.33 19.07 -11.74
N THR A 3 0.51 19.18 -13.05
CA THR A 3 -0.45 18.71 -14.06
C THR A 3 -0.47 17.19 -14.06
N ALA A 4 -1.66 16.59 -14.08
CA ALA A 4 -1.81 15.16 -14.27
C ALA A 4 -1.27 14.73 -15.65
N PHE A 5 -0.66 13.55 -15.74
CA PHE A 5 -0.31 12.96 -17.01
C PHE A 5 -1.57 12.65 -17.83
N GLN A 6 -1.39 12.44 -19.13
CA GLN A 6 -2.51 12.01 -19.97
C GLN A 6 -3.06 10.67 -19.46
N PHE A 7 -4.39 10.59 -19.31
CA PHE A 7 -5.11 9.42 -18.77
C PHE A 7 -4.86 9.14 -17.29
N GLU A 8 -4.23 10.07 -16.55
CA GLU A 8 -4.13 9.99 -15.09
C GLU A 8 -5.36 10.64 -14.44
N ASP A 9 -6.15 9.80 -13.76
CA ASP A 9 -7.22 10.27 -12.87
C ASP A 9 -6.72 10.32 -11.42
N ARG A 10 -7.05 11.40 -10.70
CA ARG A 10 -6.77 11.54 -9.27
C ARG A 10 -8.05 11.53 -8.46
N LEU A 11 -8.11 10.65 -7.47
CA LEU A 11 -9.17 10.63 -6.45
C LEU A 11 -8.57 11.07 -5.12
N ILE A 12 -9.04 12.21 -4.59
CA ILE A 12 -8.62 12.73 -3.29
C ILE A 12 -9.81 12.65 -2.35
N ILE A 13 -9.72 11.77 -1.35
CA ILE A 13 -10.69 11.71 -0.26
C ILE A 13 -10.18 12.59 0.89
N PRO A 14 -10.94 13.60 1.34
CA PRO A 14 -10.53 14.42 2.46
C PRO A 14 -10.30 13.59 3.72
N SER A 15 -9.21 13.86 4.43
CA SER A 15 -8.98 13.33 5.78
C SER A 15 -10.02 13.85 6.78
N PRO A 16 -10.33 13.11 7.85
CA PRO A 16 -11.25 13.59 8.87
C PRO A 16 -10.69 14.84 9.55
N LYS A 17 -11.57 15.80 9.85
CA LYS A 17 -11.22 17.02 10.59
C LYS A 17 -11.16 16.71 12.09
N VAL A 18 -10.04 16.15 12.54
CA VAL A 18 -9.75 15.86 13.94
C VAL A 18 -8.46 16.54 14.37
N ALA A 19 -8.31 16.81 15.67
CA ALA A 19 -7.11 17.45 16.20
C ALA A 19 -5.85 16.56 16.03
N THR A 20 -6.01 15.26 16.23
CA THR A 20 -4.98 14.22 16.11
C THR A 20 -5.67 12.94 15.63
N TYR A 21 -4.99 12.15 14.80
CA TYR A 21 -5.62 11.01 14.12
C TYR A 21 -5.87 9.79 15.02
N ASP A 22 -5.32 9.75 16.23
CA ASP A 22 -5.69 8.75 17.25
C ASP A 22 -7.18 8.81 17.64
N LYS A 23 -7.83 9.97 17.44
CA LYS A 23 -9.28 10.16 17.64
C LYS A 23 -10.13 9.58 16.51
N SER A 24 -9.52 9.26 15.38
CA SER A 24 -10.17 8.70 14.20
C SER A 24 -9.19 7.80 13.44
N PRO A 25 -8.72 6.69 14.05
CA PRO A 25 -7.63 5.87 13.51
C PRO A 25 -7.97 5.19 12.18
N GLN A 26 -9.26 4.99 11.90
CA GLN A 26 -9.76 4.53 10.61
C GLN A 26 -9.55 5.55 9.47
N MET A 27 -9.29 6.81 9.83
CA MET A 27 -9.16 7.96 8.93
C MET A 27 -10.24 7.91 7.84
N SER A 28 -9.84 8.01 6.57
CA SER A 28 -10.74 7.92 5.42
C SER A 28 -10.52 6.63 4.61
N ALA A 29 -9.84 5.62 5.18
CA ALA A 29 -9.47 4.39 4.49
C ALA A 29 -10.69 3.64 3.93
N ILE A 30 -11.76 3.52 4.74
CA ILE A 30 -12.99 2.82 4.36
C ILE A 30 -13.63 3.53 3.18
N THR A 31 -13.89 4.84 3.30
CA THR A 31 -14.50 5.65 2.24
C THR A 31 -13.67 5.64 0.96
N MET A 32 -12.33 5.71 1.06
CA MET A 32 -11.44 5.63 -0.09
C MET A 32 -11.54 4.27 -0.81
N THR A 33 -11.56 3.18 -0.05
CA THR A 33 -11.68 1.83 -0.58
C THR A 33 -13.02 1.61 -1.27
N GLU A 34 -14.11 2.02 -0.63
CA GLU A 34 -15.46 1.88 -1.17
C GLU A 34 -15.65 2.72 -2.43
N THR A 35 -15.20 3.98 -2.41
CA THR A 35 -15.25 4.87 -3.58
C THR A 35 -14.44 4.30 -4.75
N LEU A 36 -13.25 3.76 -4.48
CA LEU A 36 -12.44 3.10 -5.50
C LEU A 36 -13.17 1.89 -6.08
N LEU A 37 -13.67 0.98 -5.23
CA LEU A 37 -14.41 -0.21 -5.68
C LEU A 37 -15.65 0.15 -6.51
N GLU A 38 -16.38 1.22 -6.14
CA GLU A 38 -17.50 1.72 -6.93
C GLU A 38 -17.07 2.20 -8.31
N ARG A 39 -15.98 2.98 -8.40
CA ARG A 39 -15.42 3.42 -9.69
C ARG A 39 -15.00 2.25 -10.56
N LEU A 40 -14.38 1.22 -9.97
CA LEU A 40 -13.91 0.05 -10.69
C LEU A 40 -15.03 -0.84 -11.25
N LYS A 41 -16.27 -0.72 -10.75
CA LYS A 41 -17.43 -1.40 -11.34
C LYS A 41 -17.79 -0.84 -12.71
N VAL A 42 -17.43 0.42 -13.01
CA VAL A 42 -17.70 1.07 -14.28
C VAL A 42 -16.56 0.74 -15.24
N ASN A 43 -16.82 -0.11 -16.24
CA ASN A 43 -16.02 -0.38 -17.45
C ASN A 43 -14.48 -0.30 -17.33
N ASN A 44 -13.80 -1.29 -16.72
CA ASN A 44 -12.34 -1.56 -16.85
C ASN A 44 -11.45 -0.33 -17.17
N LEU A 45 -11.60 0.76 -16.41
CA LEU A 45 -11.09 2.07 -16.80
C LEU A 45 -9.56 2.19 -16.67
N TYR A 46 -8.97 1.40 -15.78
CA TYR A 46 -7.59 1.60 -15.34
C TYR A 46 -6.77 0.33 -15.52
N SER A 47 -5.65 0.44 -16.24
CA SER A 47 -4.63 -0.62 -16.34
C SER A 47 -3.71 -0.66 -15.11
N PHE A 48 -3.61 0.45 -14.38
CA PHE A 48 -2.81 0.58 -13.17
C PHE A 48 -3.55 1.45 -12.16
N ILE A 49 -3.51 1.05 -10.89
CA ILE A 49 -4.14 1.74 -9.78
C ILE A 49 -3.11 1.85 -8.66
N LEU A 50 -2.90 3.07 -8.17
CA LEU A 50 -2.07 3.35 -7.00
C LEU A 50 -2.96 3.87 -5.88
N ILE A 51 -2.80 3.29 -4.69
CA ILE A 51 -3.51 3.70 -3.47
C ILE A 51 -2.50 3.83 -2.33
N ASN A 52 -2.64 4.88 -1.52
CA ASN A 52 -1.87 5.06 -0.29
C ASN A 52 -2.83 5.07 0.90
N TYR A 53 -2.57 4.21 1.89
CA TYR A 53 -3.27 4.23 3.17
C TYR A 53 -2.38 4.92 4.22
N ALA A 54 -2.71 6.16 4.56
CA ALA A 54 -1.94 6.98 5.50
C ALA A 54 -2.06 6.53 6.97
N ASN A 55 -2.97 5.61 7.28
CA ASN A 55 -3.40 5.27 8.64
C ASN A 55 -2.28 4.87 9.58
N ALA A 56 -1.46 3.88 9.18
CA ALA A 56 -0.43 3.33 10.05
C ALA A 56 0.60 4.41 10.43
N ASP A 57 0.99 5.24 9.48
CA ASP A 57 1.97 6.29 9.68
C ASP A 57 1.41 7.48 10.49
N MET A 58 0.32 8.08 10.01
CA MET A 58 -0.27 9.26 10.63
C MET A 58 -0.78 9.00 12.05
N VAL A 59 -1.24 7.78 12.33
CA VAL A 59 -1.63 7.37 13.69
C VAL A 59 -0.41 6.91 14.49
N GLY A 60 0.59 6.30 13.86
CA GLY A 60 1.86 5.94 14.49
C GLY A 60 2.56 7.14 15.13
N HIS A 61 2.57 8.28 14.43
CA HIS A 61 3.08 9.56 14.94
C HIS A 61 2.38 10.09 16.21
N THR A 62 1.21 9.56 16.57
CA THR A 62 0.54 9.95 17.83
C THR A 62 1.11 9.24 19.05
N GLY A 63 1.85 8.14 18.85
CA GLY A 63 2.35 7.30 19.94
C GLY A 63 1.27 6.49 20.67
N ASN A 64 0.01 6.55 20.20
CA ASN A 64 -1.09 5.82 20.81
C ASN A 64 -1.18 4.41 20.23
N LEU A 65 -0.62 3.42 20.95
CA LEU A 65 -0.60 2.02 20.54
C LEU A 65 -2.00 1.45 20.22
N GLY A 66 -3.00 1.76 21.06
CA GLY A 66 -4.37 1.26 20.84
C GLY A 66 -4.99 1.82 19.56
N ALA A 67 -4.74 3.10 19.28
CA ALA A 67 -5.18 3.72 18.03
C ALA A 67 -4.41 3.18 16.82
N ALA A 68 -3.09 2.96 16.92
CA ALA A 68 -2.28 2.38 15.86
C ALA A 68 -2.73 0.96 15.49
N ILE A 69 -3.07 0.12 16.48
CA ILE A 69 -3.65 -1.22 16.24
C ILE A 69 -4.95 -1.10 15.44
N ASN A 70 -5.84 -0.18 15.79
CA ASN A 70 -7.09 0.05 15.06
C ASN A 70 -6.82 0.58 13.63
N ALA A 71 -5.84 1.47 13.48
CA ALA A 71 -5.41 1.99 12.18
C ALA A 71 -4.94 0.87 11.25
N CYS A 72 -4.04 0.01 11.73
CA CYS A 72 -3.57 -1.17 10.98
C CYS A 72 -4.72 -2.15 10.69
N SER A 73 -5.58 -2.44 11.66
CA SER A 73 -6.73 -3.34 11.47
C SER A 73 -7.72 -2.81 10.42
N THR A 74 -7.91 -1.48 10.37
CA THR A 74 -8.75 -0.84 9.34
C THR A 74 -8.14 -1.03 7.95
N VAL A 75 -6.82 -0.82 7.82
CA VAL A 75 -6.12 -0.99 6.55
C VAL A 75 -6.16 -2.45 6.10
N ASP A 76 -5.95 -3.40 7.00
CA ASP A 76 -6.04 -4.84 6.72
C ASP A 76 -7.39 -5.22 6.09
N GLN A 77 -8.51 -4.77 6.69
CA GLN A 77 -9.85 -5.00 6.13
C GLN A 77 -10.03 -4.37 4.75
N CYS A 78 -9.48 -3.16 4.53
CA CYS A 78 -9.57 -2.48 3.25
C CYS A 78 -8.75 -3.17 2.16
N VAL A 79 -7.52 -3.59 2.50
CA VAL A 79 -6.64 -4.37 1.64
C VAL A 79 -7.29 -5.70 1.27
N GLY A 80 -7.94 -6.39 2.22
CA GLY A 80 -8.69 -7.63 1.94
C GLY A 80 -9.79 -7.43 0.89
N LYS A 81 -10.60 -6.38 1.01
CA LYS A 81 -11.64 -6.04 0.01
C LYS A 81 -11.04 -5.79 -1.39
N LEU A 82 -9.89 -5.12 -1.47
CA LEU A 82 -9.20 -4.87 -2.74
C LEU A 82 -8.58 -6.14 -3.31
N ALA A 83 -7.98 -6.99 -2.48
CA ALA A 83 -7.41 -8.26 -2.89
C ALA A 83 -8.49 -9.17 -3.50
N ASP A 84 -9.65 -9.29 -2.86
CA ASP A 84 -10.80 -10.04 -3.38
C ASP A 84 -11.24 -9.51 -4.76
N TYR A 85 -11.35 -8.19 -4.89
CA TYR A 85 -11.71 -7.55 -6.15
C TYR A 85 -10.68 -7.84 -7.25
N VAL A 86 -9.40 -7.63 -6.99
CA VAL A 86 -8.32 -7.83 -7.96
C VAL A 86 -8.24 -9.31 -8.39
N LEU A 87 -8.31 -10.23 -7.44
CA LEU A 87 -8.32 -11.67 -7.72
C LEU A 87 -9.55 -12.06 -8.56
N SER A 88 -10.73 -11.51 -8.28
CA SER A 88 -11.94 -11.79 -9.08
C SER A 88 -11.80 -11.39 -10.55
N ARG A 89 -10.88 -10.48 -10.88
CA ARG A 89 -10.60 -9.98 -12.23
C ARG A 89 -9.31 -10.56 -12.86
N ASP A 90 -8.73 -11.60 -12.25
CA ASP A 90 -7.45 -12.19 -12.66
C ASP A 90 -6.27 -11.20 -12.68
N GLY A 91 -6.39 -10.09 -11.94
CA GLY A 91 -5.36 -9.06 -11.84
C GLY A 91 -4.24 -9.43 -10.87
N VAL A 92 -3.25 -8.54 -10.77
CA VAL A 92 -2.14 -8.63 -9.82
C VAL A 92 -2.23 -7.45 -8.86
N MET A 93 -2.13 -7.71 -7.56
CA MET A 93 -2.03 -6.68 -6.52
C MET A 93 -0.65 -6.75 -5.88
N PHE A 94 -0.05 -5.59 -5.62
CA PHE A 94 1.17 -5.45 -4.85
C PHE A 94 0.87 -4.71 -3.55
N ILE A 95 1.31 -5.27 -2.43
CA ILE A 95 1.29 -4.58 -1.13
C ILE A 95 2.73 -4.22 -0.80
N VAL A 96 2.98 -2.92 -0.62
CA VAL A 96 4.28 -2.35 -0.27
C VAL A 96 4.09 -1.19 0.69
N ALA A 97 5.09 -0.92 1.52
CA ALA A 97 5.20 0.32 2.30
C ALA A 97 6.43 1.11 1.84
N ASP A 98 6.40 2.43 2.03
CA ASP A 98 7.51 3.33 1.75
C ASP A 98 8.53 3.38 2.91
N HIS A 99 8.06 3.22 4.14
CA HIS A 99 8.89 3.05 5.34
C HIS A 99 8.12 2.37 6.49
N GLY A 100 8.79 2.16 7.63
CA GLY A 100 8.17 1.70 8.88
C GLY A 100 7.79 2.86 9.81
N ASN A 101 6.89 2.58 10.76
CA ASN A 101 6.45 3.46 11.86
C ASN A 101 5.70 2.63 12.91
N ALA A 102 4.47 2.19 12.59
CA ALA A 102 3.53 1.58 13.53
C ALA A 102 3.99 0.24 14.15
N GLU A 103 5.02 -0.39 13.61
CA GLU A 103 5.62 -1.61 14.17
C GLU A 103 6.54 -1.33 15.36
N GLU A 104 7.00 -0.08 15.56
CA GLU A 104 7.88 0.33 16.67
C GLU A 104 7.32 1.55 17.41
N MET A 105 6.21 1.34 18.13
CA MET A 105 5.52 2.40 18.89
C MET A 105 6.11 2.69 20.28
N VAL A 106 7.04 1.85 20.74
CA VAL A 106 7.71 1.96 22.04
C VAL A 106 9.19 1.67 21.85
N ASN A 107 10.05 2.55 22.36
CA ASN A 107 11.48 2.29 22.38
C ASN A 107 11.79 1.19 23.41
N PHE A 108 12.28 0.04 22.95
CA PHE A 108 12.53 -1.12 23.83
C PHE A 108 13.64 -0.90 24.86
N GLN A 109 14.53 0.08 24.66
CA GLN A 109 15.62 0.38 25.60
C GLN A 109 15.16 1.32 26.72
N THR A 110 14.32 2.31 26.40
CA THR A 110 13.91 3.36 27.35
C THR A 110 12.50 3.18 27.88
N GLY A 111 11.66 2.39 27.21
CA GLY A 111 10.22 2.27 27.47
C GLY A 111 9.41 3.50 27.07
N ALA A 112 10.06 4.51 26.46
CA ALA A 112 9.38 5.71 26.02
C ALA A 112 8.52 5.45 24.78
N ILE A 113 7.45 6.22 24.64
CA ILE A 113 6.65 6.27 23.42
C ILE A 113 7.56 6.70 22.27
N ASN A 114 7.48 5.96 21.15
CA ASN A 114 8.14 6.31 19.91
C ASN A 114 7.11 6.82 18.91
N THR A 115 7.38 7.99 18.33
CA THR A 115 6.53 8.65 17.34
C THR A 115 7.23 8.83 16.00
N GLU A 116 8.43 8.30 15.83
CA GLU A 116 9.26 8.50 14.64
C GLU A 116 9.18 7.29 13.71
N HIS A 117 9.59 7.49 12.46
CA HIS A 117 9.76 6.38 11.52
C HIS A 117 10.85 5.42 11.99
N SER A 118 10.74 4.17 11.55
CA SER A 118 11.78 3.18 11.76
C SER A 118 12.65 2.99 10.50
N SER A 119 13.75 2.27 10.67
CA SER A 119 14.58 1.75 9.58
C SER A 119 14.31 0.28 9.27
N ASN A 120 13.19 -0.26 9.78
CA ASN A 120 12.81 -1.64 9.54
C ASN A 120 12.51 -1.86 8.05
N PRO A 121 12.81 -3.05 7.51
CA PRO A 121 12.45 -3.38 6.14
C PRO A 121 10.93 -3.38 5.95
N VAL A 122 10.48 -2.94 4.79
CA VAL A 122 9.06 -2.90 4.42
C VAL A 122 8.63 -4.18 3.71
N PRO A 123 7.35 -4.58 3.81
CA PRO A 123 6.84 -5.72 3.05
C PRO A 123 6.84 -5.42 1.54
N PHE A 124 7.03 -6.45 0.74
CA PHE A 124 6.68 -6.46 -0.67
C PHE A 124 5.97 -7.79 -0.98
N ILE A 125 4.65 -7.74 -1.15
CA ILE A 125 3.79 -8.92 -1.32
C ILE A 125 3.13 -8.82 -2.70
N ALA A 126 3.28 -9.86 -3.52
CA ALA A 126 2.58 -10.00 -4.78
C ALA A 126 1.40 -10.97 -4.64
N ILE A 127 0.22 -10.55 -5.04
CA ILE A 127 -1.03 -11.31 -4.93
C ILE A 127 -1.59 -11.53 -6.34
N ASN A 128 -1.72 -12.80 -6.73
CA ASN A 128 -2.36 -13.22 -7.98
C ASN A 128 -2.86 -14.66 -7.84
N LYS A 129 -3.91 -15.04 -8.58
CA LYS A 129 -4.45 -16.41 -8.56
C LYS A 129 -3.41 -17.48 -8.91
N LYS A 130 -2.43 -17.19 -9.77
CA LYS A 130 -1.36 -18.13 -10.15
C LYS A 130 -0.43 -18.52 -8.99
N PHE A 131 -0.42 -17.72 -7.91
CA PHE A 131 0.40 -17.96 -6.72
C PHE A 131 -0.35 -18.74 -5.62
N ILE A 132 -1.64 -19.03 -5.78
CA ILE A 132 -2.40 -19.80 -4.80
C ILE A 132 -1.78 -21.20 -4.66
N GLY A 133 -1.38 -21.56 -3.44
CA GLY A 133 -0.67 -22.82 -3.14
C GLY A 133 0.82 -22.81 -3.48
N LYS A 134 1.37 -21.68 -3.95
CA LYS A 134 2.78 -21.49 -4.27
C LYS A 134 3.36 -20.37 -3.41
N ASN A 135 3.63 -20.69 -2.16
CA ASN A 135 4.23 -19.75 -1.22
C ASN A 135 5.73 -19.67 -1.49
N GLU A 136 6.15 -18.67 -2.27
CA GLU A 136 7.56 -18.40 -2.53
C GLU A 136 8.03 -17.15 -1.82
N MET A 137 9.21 -17.22 -1.22
CA MET A 137 9.87 -16.06 -0.65
C MET A 137 10.70 -15.38 -1.73
N LEU A 138 10.38 -14.12 -2.01
CA LEU A 138 11.13 -13.31 -2.95
C LEU A 138 12.50 -12.95 -2.38
N ARG A 139 13.45 -12.66 -3.27
CA ARG A 139 14.73 -12.08 -2.85
C ARG A 139 14.50 -10.69 -2.29
N ALA A 140 15.31 -10.30 -1.32
CA ALA A 140 15.31 -8.94 -0.80
C ALA A 140 15.55 -7.91 -1.94
N GLY A 141 14.81 -6.82 -1.91
CA GLY A 141 14.87 -5.73 -2.88
C GLY A 141 14.95 -4.37 -2.21
N ILE A 142 14.91 -3.33 -3.03
CA ILE A 142 14.81 -1.93 -2.59
C ILE A 142 13.58 -1.26 -3.21
N LEU A 143 13.19 -0.08 -2.72
CA LEU A 143 12.02 0.64 -3.25
C LEU A 143 12.11 0.92 -4.76
N ALA A 144 13.32 1.12 -5.29
CA ALA A 144 13.55 1.33 -6.72
C ALA A 144 13.18 0.11 -7.59
N ASP A 145 13.03 -1.07 -7.00
CA ASP A 145 12.68 -2.31 -7.70
C ASP A 145 11.16 -2.45 -7.92
N VAL A 146 10.33 -1.67 -7.22
CA VAL A 146 8.87 -1.77 -7.26
C VAL A 146 8.32 -1.43 -8.65
N ALA A 147 8.69 -0.28 -9.21
CA ALA A 147 8.18 0.16 -10.51
C ALA A 147 8.61 -0.75 -11.67
N PRO A 148 9.90 -1.16 -11.81
CA PRO A 148 10.30 -2.16 -12.80
C PRO A 148 9.55 -3.48 -12.70
N THR A 149 9.26 -3.95 -11.48
CA THR A 149 8.46 -5.17 -11.25
C THR A 149 7.04 -5.01 -11.79
N ILE A 150 6.37 -3.90 -11.48
CA ILE A 150 5.01 -3.61 -11.96
C ILE A 150 4.97 -3.50 -13.49
N LEU A 151 5.92 -2.78 -14.10
CA LEU A 151 5.98 -2.62 -15.56
C LEU A 151 6.10 -3.97 -16.28
N ARG A 152 6.91 -4.89 -15.74
CA ARG A 152 7.03 -6.25 -16.29
C ARG A 152 5.72 -7.03 -16.20
N CYS A 153 4.96 -6.91 -15.12
CA CYS A 153 3.65 -7.55 -15.00
C CYS A 153 2.59 -6.97 -15.95
N LEU A 154 2.80 -5.74 -16.45
CA LEU A 154 1.95 -5.10 -17.45
C LEU A 154 2.44 -5.32 -18.89
N ASP A 155 3.47 -6.15 -19.08
CA ASP A 155 4.15 -6.35 -20.37
C ASP A 155 4.70 -5.05 -21.00
N ILE A 156 5.08 -4.08 -20.16
CA ILE A 156 5.68 -2.82 -20.57
C ILE A 156 7.20 -2.90 -20.47
N GLN A 157 7.89 -2.47 -21.52
CA GLN A 157 9.35 -2.36 -21.51
C GLN A 157 9.81 -1.37 -20.43
N VAL A 158 10.65 -1.83 -19.52
CA VAL A 158 11.26 -0.98 -18.48
C VAL A 158 12.18 0.05 -19.15
N PRO A 159 11.97 1.36 -18.95
CA PRO A 159 12.84 2.40 -19.49
C PRO A 159 14.28 2.27 -18.96
N SER A 160 15.27 2.63 -19.78
CA SER A 160 16.69 2.57 -19.38
C SER A 160 17.05 3.51 -18.22
N SER A 161 16.22 4.51 -17.93
CA SER A 161 16.36 5.38 -16.76
C SER A 161 15.96 4.71 -15.44
N MET A 162 15.19 3.62 -15.47
CA MET A 162 14.84 2.85 -14.28
C MET A 162 15.90 1.76 -14.04
N MET A 163 16.73 1.94 -13.01
CA MET A 163 17.87 1.06 -12.69
C MET A 163 17.52 -0.09 -11.73
N GLY A 164 16.31 -0.09 -11.16
CA GLY A 164 15.84 -1.18 -10.31
C GLY A 164 15.60 -2.46 -11.12
N ARG A 165 15.46 -3.59 -10.41
CA ARG A 165 15.25 -4.91 -11.00
C ARG A 165 13.84 -5.43 -10.80
N ASN A 166 13.46 -6.42 -11.60
CA ASN A 166 12.21 -7.14 -11.42
C ASN A 166 12.34 -8.15 -10.27
N LEU A 167 11.54 -8.00 -9.21
CA LEU A 167 11.52 -8.91 -8.06
C LEU A 167 10.74 -10.21 -8.35
N LEU A 168 9.95 -10.25 -9.41
CA LEU A 168 9.16 -11.41 -9.85
C LEU A 168 9.77 -12.11 -11.08
N GLU A 169 11.08 -11.96 -11.29
CA GLU A 169 11.77 -12.64 -12.38
C GLU A 169 11.59 -14.17 -12.29
N GLY A 170 11.05 -14.79 -13.35
CA GLY A 170 10.75 -16.22 -13.42
C GLY A 170 9.38 -16.63 -12.83
N GLN A 171 8.59 -15.69 -12.30
CA GLN A 171 7.27 -15.97 -11.73
C GLN A 171 6.10 -15.73 -12.71
N PHE A 172 6.38 -15.14 -13.86
CA PHE A 172 5.43 -14.89 -14.96
C PHE A 172 6.06 -15.21 -16.32
#